data_AF-A0A9D1BXW7-F1
#
_entry.id   AF-A0A9D1BXW7-F1
#
_cell.length_a   1.000
_cell.length_b   1.000
_cell.length_c   1.000
_cell.angle_alpha   90.00
_cell.angle_beta   90.00
_cell.angle_gamma   90.00
#
_symmetry.space_group_name_H-M   'P 1'
#
loop_
_entity.id
_entity.type
_entity.pdbx_description
1 polymer ?
#
loop_
_entity_poly.entity_id
_entity_poly.type
_entity_poly.pdbx_seq_one_letter_code
_entity_poly.pdbx_strand_id
1 'polypeptide(L)'
;MVWFRLDENPIPAGACTTVRWDTANAREVYLDGERVPPIGSREVCPTAPQEYRLRVVSAVGEQVYTLVLGVVAASPSPTSIPTPPPAAPTSTTTPSPEAAPSPTA
;
A
#
# COMPACT_ATOMS: atom_id res chain seq x y z
N MET A 1 -28.98 6.40 5.01
CA MET A 1 -27.65 6.41 4.38
C MET A 1 -26.98 5.09 4.68
N VAL A 2 -26.22 4.56 3.73
CA VAL A 2 -25.41 3.36 3.94
C VAL A 2 -23.95 3.79 3.89
N TRP A 3 -23.19 3.31 4.86
CA TRP A 3 -21.75 3.47 4.95
C TRP A 3 -21.16 2.08 4.96
N PHE A 4 -20.25 1.81 4.03
CA PHE A 4 -19.51 0.56 3.97
C PHE A 4 -18.07 0.85 3.55
N ARG A 5 -17.12 0.59 4.45
CA ARG A 5 -15.71 0.92 4.21
C ARG A 5 -14.76 0.05 5.01
N LEU A 6 -13.52 -0.01 4.55
CA LEU A 6 -12.38 -0.59 5.25
C LEU A 6 -11.66 0.52 6.00
N ASP A 7 -11.07 0.18 7.15
CA ASP A 7 -10.21 1.10 7.89
C ASP A 7 -8.89 1.32 7.13
N GLU A 8 -8.31 0.23 6.62
CA GLU A 8 -7.10 0.24 5.80
C GLU A 8 -7.33 -0.56 4.50
N ASN A 9 -7.03 0.06 3.36
CA ASN A 9 -7.07 -0.55 2.03
C ASN A 9 -6.23 0.28 1.05
N PRO A 10 -5.25 -0.31 0.34
CA PRO A 10 -4.85 -1.73 0.40
C PRO A 10 -4.06 -2.06 1.67
N ILE A 11 -4.01 -3.35 2.05
CA ILE A 11 -3.21 -3.87 3.17
C ILE A 11 -2.07 -4.77 2.69
N PRO A 12 -0.97 -4.92 3.46
CA PRO A 12 0.04 -5.92 3.16
C PRO A 12 -0.49 -7.34 3.37
N ALA A 13 0.04 -8.31 2.62
CA ALA A 13 -0.36 -9.71 2.75
C ALA A 13 -0.18 -10.24 4.18
N GLY A 14 -1.28 -10.72 4.78
CA GLY A 14 -1.29 -11.22 6.16
C GLY A 14 -1.51 -10.13 7.22
N ALA A 15 -1.68 -8.87 6.84
CA ALA A 15 -2.14 -7.83 7.75
C ALA A 15 -3.64 -7.94 8.02
N CYS A 16 -4.07 -7.35 9.13
CA CYS A 16 -5.47 -7.32 9.55
C CYS A 16 -6.03 -5.93 9.31
N THR A 17 -7.23 -5.86 8.73
CA THR A 17 -8.01 -4.63 8.55
C THR A 17 -9.39 -4.81 9.15
N THR A 18 -10.06 -3.72 9.47
CA THR A 18 -11.43 -3.75 9.99
C THR A 18 -12.41 -3.30 8.90
N VAL A 19 -13.31 -4.21 8.51
CA VAL A 19 -14.47 -3.89 7.67
C VAL A 19 -15.53 -3.28 8.59
N ARG A 20 -16.03 -2.08 8.26
CA ARG A 20 -17.05 -1.37 9.04
C ARG A 20 -18.25 -1.07 8.16
N TRP A 21 -19.44 -1.35 8.67
CA TRP A 21 -20.69 -1.05 8.00
C TRP A 21 -21.70 -0.41 8.94
N ASP A 22 -22.44 0.54 8.41
CA ASP A 22 -23.59 1.18 9.05
C ASP A 22 -24.68 1.34 8.00
N THR A 23 -25.83 0.72 8.26
CA THR A 23 -26.96 0.71 7.34
C THR A 23 -28.19 1.29 8.05
N ALA A 24 -28.48 2.56 7.76
CA ALA A 24 -29.65 3.20 8.34
C ALA A 24 -30.94 2.65 7.69
N ASN A 25 -31.92 2.27 8.53
CA ASN A 25 -33.23 1.74 8.13
C ASN A 25 -33.18 0.38 7.39
N ALA A 26 -32.12 -0.41 7.59
CA ALA A 26 -32.07 -1.77 7.10
C ALA A 26 -32.93 -2.70 7.99
N ARG A 27 -33.75 -3.55 7.36
CA ARG A 27 -34.43 -4.65 8.05
C ARG A 27 -33.51 -5.85 8.18
N GLU A 28 -32.75 -6.14 7.13
CA GLU A 28 -31.87 -7.30 7.08
C GLU A 28 -30.59 -6.90 6.36
N VAL A 29 -29.46 -7.35 6.88
CA VAL A 29 -28.15 -7.11 6.26
C VAL A 29 -27.43 -8.44 6.13
N TYR A 30 -26.82 -8.64 4.97
CA TYR A 30 -26.04 -9.81 4.66
C TYR A 30 -24.65 -9.36 4.23
N LEU A 31 -23.62 -9.83 4.92
CA LEU A 31 -22.22 -9.64 4.56
C LEU A 31 -21.72 -10.95 3.96
N ASP A 32 -21.34 -10.92 2.69
CA ASP A 32 -20.89 -12.10 1.94
C ASP A 32 -21.90 -13.26 1.94
N GLY A 33 -23.19 -12.93 2.02
CA GLY A 33 -24.29 -13.90 2.13
C GLY A 33 -24.62 -14.32 3.57
N GLU A 34 -23.80 -13.95 4.56
CA GLU A 34 -24.05 -14.23 5.97
C GLU A 34 -24.85 -13.11 6.63
N ARG A 35 -25.93 -13.47 7.35
CA ARG A 35 -26.78 -12.47 8.02
C ARG A 35 -26.04 -11.83 9.19
N VAL A 36 -25.89 -10.50 9.14
CA VAL A 36 -25.19 -9.70 10.15
C VAL A 36 -26.10 -8.58 10.68
N PRO A 37 -25.81 -8.00 11.85
CA PRO A 37 -26.51 -6.82 12.33
C PRO A 37 -26.31 -5.62 11.38
N PRO A 38 -27.25 -4.67 11.36
CA PRO A 38 -27.23 -3.52 10.44
C PRO A 38 -26.08 -2.54 10.69
N ILE A 39 -25.53 -2.53 11.91
CA ILE A 39 -24.37 -1.74 12.31
C ILE A 39 -23.37 -2.71 12.92
N GLY A 40 -22.14 -2.69 12.43
CA GLY A 40 -21.13 -3.61 12.87
C GLY A 40 -19.74 -3.34 12.30
N SER A 41 -18.80 -4.09 12.85
CA SER A 41 -17.43 -4.12 12.38
C SER A 41 -16.87 -5.53 12.50
N ARG A 42 -16.06 -5.94 11.52
CA ARG A 42 -15.40 -7.25 11.48
C ARG A 42 -13.93 -7.06 11.15
N GLU A 43 -13.07 -7.57 12.01
CA GLU A 43 -11.65 -7.70 11.71
C GLU A 43 -11.44 -8.88 10.75
N VAL A 44 -10.64 -8.65 9.71
CA VAL A 44 -10.29 -9.64 8.69
C VAL A 44 -8.81 -9.56 8.39
N CYS A 45 -8.13 -10.71 8.34
CA CYS A 45 -6.71 -10.80 8.04
C CYS A 45 -6.47 -11.62 6.75
N PRO A 46 -6.86 -11.11 5.57
CA PRO A 46 -6.69 -11.86 4.34
C PRO A 46 -5.25 -11.79 3.83
N THR A 47 -4.81 -12.91 3.26
CA THR A 47 -3.50 -13.02 2.58
C THR A 47 -3.58 -12.74 1.08
N ALA A 48 -4.80 -12.60 0.54
CA ALA A 48 -5.09 -12.37 -0.87
C ALA A 48 -6.22 -11.33 -1.04
N PRO A 49 -6.28 -10.61 -2.18
CA PRO A 49 -7.33 -9.63 -2.41
C PRO A 49 -8.71 -10.28 -2.37
N GLN A 50 -9.61 -9.72 -1.57
CA GLN A 50 -10.92 -10.29 -1.29
C GLN A 50 -12.02 -9.28 -1.61
N GLU A 51 -13.06 -9.70 -2.32
CA GLU A 51 -14.27 -8.90 -2.51
C GLU A 51 -15.24 -9.15 -1.35
N TYR A 52 -15.78 -8.08 -0.77
CA TYR A 52 -16.83 -8.13 0.24
C TYR A 52 -18.11 -7.55 -0.34
N ARG A 53 -19.22 -8.27 -0.16
CA ARG A 53 -20.57 -7.86 -0.60
C ARG A 53 -21.47 -7.61 0.58
N LEU A 54 -21.94 -6.38 0.74
CA LEU A 54 -22.93 -5.99 1.73
C LEU A 54 -24.29 -5.81 1.05
N ARG A 55 -25.21 -6.75 1.29
CA ARG A 55 -26.59 -6.71 0.79
C ARG A 55 -27.50 -6.20 1.91
N VAL A 56 -28.20 -5.11 1.64
CA VAL A 56 -29.03 -4.38 2.60
C VAL A 56 -30.47 -4.45 2.12
N VAL A 57 -31.32 -5.16 2.85
CA VAL A 57 -32.75 -5.27 2.56
C VAL A 57 -33.50 -4.31 3.47
N SER A 58 -34.28 -3.42 2.87
CA SER A 58 -35.06 -2.39 3.55
C SER A 58 -36.52 -2.40 3.08
N ALA A 59 -37.38 -1.61 3.72
CA ALA A 59 -38.79 -1.52 3.33
C ALA A 59 -39.00 -0.94 1.91
N VAL A 60 -38.03 -0.18 1.40
CA VAL A 60 -38.09 0.46 0.07
C VAL A 60 -37.49 -0.42 -1.03
N GLY A 61 -36.76 -1.47 -0.67
CA GLY A 61 -36.07 -2.34 -1.60
C GLY A 61 -34.74 -2.86 -1.06
N GLU A 62 -33.94 -3.42 -1.97
CA GLU A 62 -32.66 -4.04 -1.66
C GLU A 62 -31.52 -3.31 -2.37
N GLN A 63 -30.45 -3.04 -1.62
CA GLN A 63 -29.25 -2.38 -2.12
C GLN A 63 -28.04 -3.29 -1.87
N VAL A 64 -27.17 -3.44 -2.87
CA VAL A 64 -25.94 -4.22 -2.75
C VAL A 64 -24.74 -3.31 -2.90
N TYR A 65 -23.80 -3.39 -1.96
CA TYR A 65 -22.56 -2.64 -1.95
C TYR A 65 -21.38 -3.61 -2.05
N THR A 66 -20.50 -3.37 -3.00
CA THR A 66 -19.27 -4.15 -3.20
C THR A 66 -18.07 -3.36 -2.75
N LEU A 67 -17.16 -4.02 -2.04
CA LEU A 67 -15.91 -3.44 -1.59
C LEU A 67 -14.78 -4.43 -1.86
N VAL A 68 -13.78 -3.98 -2.62
CA VAL A 68 -12.64 -4.82 -2.96
C VAL A 68 -11.50 -4.47 -2.02
N LEU A 69 -11.12 -5.42 -1.17
CA LEU A 69 -9.93 -5.31 -0.35
C LEU A 69 -8.71 -5.70 -1.19
N GLY A 70 -7.88 -4.71 -1.51
CA GLY A 70 -6.60 -4.92 -2.15
C GLY A 70 -5.59 -5.45 -1.15
N VAL A 71 -4.92 -6.55 -1.50
CA VAL A 71 -3.73 -7.01 -0.79
C VAL A 71 -2.53 -6.73 -1.66
N VAL A 72 -1.62 -5.91 -1.16
CA VAL A 72 -0.31 -5.68 -1.79
C VAL A 72 0.68 -6.66 -1.18
N ALA A 73 1.49 -7.31 -2.02
CA ALA A 73 2.72 -7.90 -1.50
C ALA A 73 3.49 -6.77 -0.80
N ALA A 74 4.04 -7.03 0.40
CA ALA A 74 4.97 -6.11 1.01
C ALA A 74 6.05 -5.82 -0.05
N SER A 75 5.96 -4.67 -0.69
CA SER A 75 6.93 -4.27 -1.69
C SER A 75 8.26 -4.35 -0.97
N PRO A 76 9.27 -5.10 -1.47
CA PRO A 76 10.59 -4.96 -0.91
C PRO A 76 10.93 -3.50 -1.13
N SER A 77 10.95 -2.71 -0.05
CA SER A 77 11.44 -1.34 -0.10
C SER A 77 12.75 -1.43 -0.88
N PRO A 78 12.95 -0.65 -1.97
CA PRO A 78 14.25 -0.61 -2.61
C PRO A 78 15.19 -0.14 -1.50
N THR A 79 16.00 -1.06 -0.98
CA THR A 79 17.04 -0.70 -0.05
C THR A 79 17.90 0.24 -0.86
N SER A 80 17.92 1.51 -0.48
CA SER A 80 18.80 2.50 -1.09
C SER A 80 20.17 1.86 -1.10
N ILE A 81 20.67 1.56 -2.30
CA ILE A 81 22.07 1.20 -2.50
C ILE A 81 22.85 2.28 -1.75
N PRO A 82 23.72 1.94 -0.79
CA PRO A 82 24.50 2.95 -0.11
C PRO A 82 25.27 3.70 -1.18
N THR A 83 25.00 5.00 -1.29
CA THR A 83 25.73 5.91 -2.17
C THR A 83 27.22 5.60 -2.01
N PRO A 84 27.92 5.11 -3.05
CA PRO A 84 29.36 4.96 -2.93
C PRO A 84 29.92 6.35 -2.60
N PRO A 85 30.76 6.49 -1.55
CA PRO A 85 31.39 7.77 -1.28
C PRO A 85 32.13 8.21 -2.55
N PRO A 86 32.11 9.51 -2.90
CA PRO A 86 32.78 9.99 -4.09
C PRO A 86 34.24 9.56 -4.03
N ALA A 87 34.64 8.65 -4.93
CA ALA A 87 36.04 8.40 -5.19
C ALA A 87 36.63 9.74 -5.59
N ALA A 88 37.49 10.28 -4.74
CA ALA A 88 38.29 11.45 -5.04
C ALA A 88 38.91 11.25 -6.42
N PRO A 89 38.83 12.22 -7.35
CA PRO A 89 39.63 12.16 -8.55
C PRO A 89 41.09 12.42 -8.16
N THR A 90 41.78 11.41 -7.62
CA THR A 90 43.23 11.36 -7.75
C THR A 90 43.51 10.97 -9.18
N SER A 91 43.61 11.98 -10.05
CA SER A 91 44.70 12.13 -11.02
C SER A 91 44.30 13.11 -12.11
N THR A 92 45.28 13.93 -12.46
CA THR A 92 45.44 14.58 -13.78
C THR A 92 44.97 16.03 -13.86
N THR A 93 45.83 16.89 -13.34
CA THR A 93 46.00 18.29 -13.71
C THR A 93 47.47 18.55 -13.33
N THR A 94 48.42 18.86 -14.20
CA THR A 94 48.36 19.49 -15.51
C THR A 94 49.77 19.46 -16.13
N PRO A 95 49.89 19.50 -17.47
CA PRO A 95 51.16 19.55 -18.19
C PRO A 95 51.90 20.88 -17.97
N SER A 96 53.15 20.96 -18.46
CA SER A 96 53.91 22.18 -18.84
C SER A 96 55.18 22.40 -18.01
N PRO A 97 56.25 23.00 -18.57
CA PRO A 97 56.84 22.78 -19.90
C PRO A 97 58.36 22.51 -19.81
N GLU A 98 58.85 21.97 -20.91
CA GLU A 98 60.20 22.11 -21.46
C GLU A 98 60.99 23.37 -21.01
N ALA A 99 62.26 23.16 -20.63
CA ALA A 99 63.45 23.98 -20.92
C ALA A 99 64.37 24.21 -19.69
N ALA A 100 65.56 23.60 -19.71
CA ALA A 100 66.83 24.27 -19.43
C ALA A 100 68.01 23.29 -19.64
N PRO A 101 68.96 23.56 -20.55
CA PRO A 101 70.22 22.83 -20.63
C PRO A 101 71.25 23.44 -19.67
N SER A 102 72.09 22.64 -19.02
CA SER A 102 73.43 23.10 -18.58
C SER A 102 74.32 22.00 -17.97
N PRO A 103 75.64 22.21 -17.96
CA PRO A 103 76.61 21.19 -18.35
C PRO A 103 77.66 20.85 -17.25
N THR A 104 78.55 19.90 -17.58
CA THR A 104 79.96 19.79 -17.14
C THR A 104 80.27 19.54 -15.66
N ALA A 105 80.89 18.39 -15.36
CA ALA A 105 82.26 18.28 -14.80
C ALA A 105 82.69 16.81 -14.74
#